data_AF-A0A2A6B4V4-F1
#
_entry.id   AF-A0A2A6B4V4-F1
#
_cell.length_a   1.000
_cell.length_b   1.000
_cell.length_c   1.000
_cell.angle_alpha   90.00
_cell.angle_beta   90.00
_cell.angle_gamma   90.00
#
_symmetry.space_group_name_H-M   'P 1'
#
loop_
_entity.id
_entity.type
_entity.pdbx_description
1 polymer ?
#
loop_
_entity_poly.entity_id
_entity_poly.type
_entity_poly.pdbx_seq_one_letter_code
_entity_poly.pdbx_strand_id
1 'polypeptide(L)'
;MIPLLLLAIASFTLADEPSDELTGKWKVIDEYGMPCIMVYAQIDLSLSYIREDDSLADAPTITVPIDSITNFSSCYEKVEVEGEFVDSQVLQLDFPNNEGWNVRLAFTEEAKLDIIRGDYALFQVSVTANYSAMPDFFQDAREGHIHTYHSPVDFKNPPQLSDNEYTRVGYCLYCPDPQEFIINANPHNGPTASIRLSNLQMQAYMTSEDFGKKDICSDDQKDLDMVPVVASCVLLVLTLFTLAAYFVYRSRLPSDILNITQQEFAEEEHEHHHHKEHSAMNGNDNHAHFEENGHNGHI
;
A
#
# COMPACT_ATOMS: atom_id res chain seq x y z
N MET A 1 51.57 6.69 10.07
CA MET A 1 50.52 7.65 9.65
C MET A 1 49.25 6.86 9.39
N ILE A 2 48.29 6.95 10.31
CA ILE A 2 46.99 6.27 10.25
C ILE A 2 45.96 7.38 9.98
N PRO A 3 45.16 7.33 8.91
CA PRO A 3 44.07 8.27 8.76
C PRO A 3 42.87 7.78 9.59
N LEU A 4 42.45 8.66 10.51
CA LEU A 4 41.21 8.59 11.27
C LEU A 4 40.03 8.62 10.29
N LEU A 5 39.24 7.54 10.25
CA LEU A 5 37.95 7.52 9.59
C LEU A 5 36.91 8.07 10.58
N LEU A 6 36.45 9.30 10.37
CA LEU A 6 35.37 9.91 11.13
C LEU A 6 34.05 9.25 10.75
N LEU A 7 33.44 8.53 11.70
CA LEU A 7 32.04 8.09 11.62
C LEU A 7 31.14 9.34 11.61
N ALA A 8 30.42 9.54 10.51
CA ALA A 8 29.26 10.41 10.50
C ALA A 8 28.10 9.67 11.19
N ILE A 9 27.82 10.05 12.44
CA ILE A 9 26.60 9.64 13.13
C ILE A 9 25.48 10.48 12.52
N ALA A 10 24.66 9.86 11.67
CA ALA A 10 23.41 10.46 11.21
C ALA A 10 22.48 10.55 12.42
N SER A 11 22.30 11.77 12.94
CA SER A 11 21.26 12.09 13.90
C SER A 11 19.91 11.89 13.23
N PHE A 12 19.21 10.80 13.55
CA PHE A 12 17.80 10.66 13.24
C PHE A 12 17.04 11.70 14.05
N THR A 13 16.53 12.72 13.36
CA THR A 13 15.55 13.65 13.91
C THR A 13 14.29 12.86 14.25
N LEU A 14 13.88 12.90 15.53
CA LEU A 14 12.53 12.52 15.96
C LEU A 14 11.54 13.32 15.10
N ALA A 15 10.80 12.61 14.26
CA ALA A 15 9.64 13.18 13.58
C ALA A 15 8.62 13.58 14.66
N ASP A 16 8.25 14.85 14.64
CA ASP A 16 7.14 15.42 15.39
C ASP A 16 5.88 14.65 14.95
N GLU A 17 5.14 14.04 15.88
CA GLU A 17 3.89 13.35 15.53
C GLU A 17 2.89 14.41 15.03
N PRO A 18 2.40 14.33 13.78
CA PRO A 18 1.46 15.32 13.28
C PRO A 18 0.20 15.31 14.15
N SER A 19 -0.25 16.51 14.55
CA SER A 19 -1.46 16.69 15.36
C SER A 19 -2.67 16.08 14.66
N ASP A 20 -3.15 14.99 15.23
CA ASP A 20 -4.18 14.08 14.72
C ASP A 20 -5.62 14.61 14.92
N GLU A 21 -5.87 15.88 14.58
CA GLU A 21 -7.16 16.56 14.89
C GLU A 21 -8.34 16.05 14.05
N LEU A 22 -8.09 15.41 12.89
CA LEU A 22 -9.11 14.91 11.97
C LEU A 22 -9.44 13.42 12.15
N THR A 23 -8.72 12.74 13.04
CA THR A 23 -8.91 11.30 13.28
C THR A 23 -9.95 11.09 14.34
N GLY A 24 -11.06 10.47 13.94
CA GLY A 24 -12.09 10.04 14.86
C GLY A 24 -11.60 8.90 15.73
N LYS A 25 -12.10 8.85 16.98
CA LYS A 25 -11.71 7.85 17.97
C LYS A 25 -12.96 7.22 18.57
N TRP A 26 -13.29 6.04 18.07
CA TRP A 26 -14.51 5.35 18.43
C TRP A 26 -14.22 4.07 19.20
N LYS A 27 -15.06 3.80 20.20
CA LYS A 27 -14.95 2.63 21.08
C LYS A 27 -16.34 2.05 21.31
N VAL A 28 -16.42 0.72 21.25
CA VAL A 28 -17.61 -0.05 21.59
C VAL A 28 -17.28 -0.89 22.80
N ILE A 29 -18.09 -0.75 23.85
CA ILE A 29 -17.94 -1.47 25.10
C ILE A 29 -19.00 -2.57 25.21
N ASP A 30 -18.62 -3.69 25.80
CA ASP A 30 -19.54 -4.76 26.13
C ASP A 30 -20.34 -4.45 27.41
N GLU A 31 -21.21 -5.38 27.78
CA GLU A 31 -22.03 -5.30 29.01
C GLU A 31 -21.20 -5.28 30.31
N TYR A 32 -19.93 -5.67 30.26
CA TYR A 32 -18.99 -5.69 31.38
C TYR A 32 -18.10 -4.43 31.43
N GLY A 33 -18.25 -3.51 30.48
CA GLY A 33 -17.45 -2.29 30.36
C GLY A 33 -16.09 -2.48 29.69
N MET A 34 -15.80 -3.67 29.15
CA MET A 34 -14.60 -3.93 28.38
C MET A 34 -14.80 -3.49 26.93
N PRO A 35 -13.83 -2.80 26.29
CA PRO A 35 -13.91 -2.59 24.85
C PRO A 35 -13.93 -3.94 24.14
N CYS A 36 -14.80 -4.07 23.15
CA CYS A 36 -14.73 -5.14 22.16
C CYS A 36 -14.16 -4.61 20.83
N ILE A 37 -14.45 -3.35 20.48
CA ILE A 37 -13.94 -2.68 19.28
C ILE A 37 -13.34 -1.33 19.67
N MET A 38 -12.19 -0.99 19.09
CA MET A 38 -11.63 0.36 19.05
C MET A 38 -11.15 0.68 17.64
N VAL A 39 -11.51 1.86 17.13
CA VAL A 39 -11.12 2.33 15.79
C VAL A 39 -10.69 3.78 15.89
N TYR A 40 -9.46 4.05 15.49
CA TYR A 40 -8.95 5.38 15.20
C TYR A 40 -8.76 5.49 13.69
N ALA A 41 -9.47 6.42 13.04
CA ALA A 41 -9.30 6.65 11.61
C ALA A 41 -9.87 8.02 11.21
N GLN A 42 -9.34 8.58 10.13
CA GLN A 42 -10.08 9.53 9.31
C GLN A 42 -10.81 8.75 8.21
N ILE A 43 -12.12 8.93 8.09
CA ILE A 43 -12.96 8.20 7.14
C ILE A 43 -13.58 9.20 6.16
N ASP A 44 -13.28 9.02 4.88
CA ASP A 44 -13.87 9.79 3.78
C ASP A 44 -14.73 8.87 2.89
N LEU A 45 -15.88 9.37 2.44
CA LEU A 45 -16.81 8.67 1.58
C LEU A 45 -16.87 9.33 0.22
N SER A 46 -16.85 8.50 -0.83
CA SER A 46 -17.11 8.92 -2.21
C SER A 46 -18.36 8.19 -2.69
N LEU A 47 -19.46 8.92 -2.88
CA LEU A 47 -20.76 8.36 -3.21
C LEU A 47 -21.28 8.97 -4.50
N SER A 48 -21.89 8.16 -5.36
CA SER A 48 -22.85 8.68 -6.34
C SER A 48 -24.27 8.50 -5.84
N TYR A 49 -25.23 9.18 -6.46
CA TYR A 49 -26.64 9.15 -6.08
C TYR A 49 -27.52 9.31 -7.32
N ILE A 50 -28.79 8.92 -7.15
CA ILE A 50 -29.81 9.06 -8.18
C ILE A 50 -30.56 10.37 -7.94
N ARG A 51 -30.59 11.24 -8.96
CA ARG A 51 -31.35 12.49 -8.96
C ARG A 51 -32.82 12.25 -9.26
N GLU A 52 -33.65 13.28 -9.10
CA GLU A 52 -35.09 13.23 -9.39
C GLU A 52 -35.42 12.81 -10.83
N ASP A 53 -34.56 13.14 -11.79
CA ASP A 53 -34.69 12.80 -13.21
C ASP A 53 -34.16 11.39 -13.57
N ASP A 54 -33.90 10.57 -12.54
CA ASP A 54 -33.30 9.23 -12.62
C ASP A 54 -31.87 9.21 -13.22
N SER A 55 -31.21 10.37 -13.34
CA SER A 55 -29.79 10.44 -13.69
C SER A 55 -28.88 10.15 -12.49
N LEU A 56 -27.68 9.63 -12.76
CA LEU A 56 -26.64 9.44 -11.75
C LEU A 56 -25.76 10.68 -11.63
N ALA A 57 -25.40 11.04 -10.41
CA ALA A 57 -24.48 12.13 -10.12
C ALA A 57 -23.54 11.76 -8.97
N ASP A 58 -22.33 12.33 -8.99
CA ASP A 58 -21.37 12.15 -7.89
C ASP A 58 -21.58 13.25 -6.84
N ALA A 59 -21.60 12.85 -5.57
CA ALA A 59 -21.56 13.77 -4.45
C ALA A 59 -20.11 14.25 -4.22
N PRO A 60 -19.92 15.44 -3.63
CA PRO A 60 -18.63 15.81 -3.06
C PRO A 60 -18.18 14.77 -2.03
N THR A 61 -16.87 14.69 -1.76
CA THR A 61 -16.35 13.82 -0.69
C THR A 61 -16.97 14.20 0.65
N ILE A 62 -17.49 13.21 1.37
CA ILE A 62 -18.13 13.37 2.68
C ILE A 62 -17.21 12.77 3.73
N THR A 63 -16.69 13.60 4.63
CA THR A 63 -15.89 13.13 5.77
C THR A 63 -16.82 12.72 6.91
N VAL A 64 -16.61 11.53 7.48
CA VAL A 64 -17.33 11.06 8.66
C VAL A 64 -16.98 11.95 9.85
N PRO A 65 -17.98 12.50 10.58
CA PRO A 65 -17.72 13.35 11.73
C PRO A 65 -16.94 12.62 12.83
N ILE A 66 -15.91 13.25 13.36
CA ILE A 66 -15.07 12.67 14.44
C ILE A 66 -15.86 12.40 15.73
N ASP A 67 -16.97 13.12 15.92
CA ASP A 67 -17.91 13.03 17.04
C ASP A 67 -19.11 12.10 16.74
N SER A 68 -19.00 11.25 15.70
CA SER A 68 -20.00 10.22 15.41
C SER A 68 -20.30 9.34 16.62
N ILE A 69 -21.58 9.04 16.82
CA ILE A 69 -22.06 8.25 17.96
C ILE A 69 -22.07 6.76 17.63
N THR A 70 -21.87 5.92 18.64
CA THR A 70 -21.74 4.46 18.49
C THR A 70 -22.89 3.66 19.10
N ASN A 71 -24.05 4.30 19.36
CA ASN A 71 -25.14 3.70 20.15
C ASN A 71 -25.77 2.44 19.54
N PHE A 72 -25.67 2.26 18.22
CA PHE A 72 -26.17 1.08 17.51
C PHE A 72 -25.05 0.09 17.15
N SER A 73 -23.87 0.27 17.72
CA SER A 73 -22.78 -0.71 17.64
C SER A 73 -23.06 -1.89 18.55
N SER A 74 -22.48 -3.05 18.24
CA SER A 74 -22.63 -4.26 19.03
C SER A 74 -21.36 -5.09 19.07
N CYS A 75 -21.03 -5.61 20.25
CA CYS A 75 -19.97 -6.62 20.40
C CYS A 75 -20.42 -8.02 19.96
N TYR A 76 -21.72 -8.22 19.74
CA TYR A 76 -22.31 -9.50 19.37
C TYR A 76 -23.53 -9.24 18.46
N GLU A 77 -23.35 -9.34 17.15
CA GLU A 77 -24.41 -9.19 16.16
C GLU A 77 -24.34 -10.32 15.14
N LYS A 78 -25.50 -10.77 14.68
CA LYS A 78 -25.61 -11.70 13.55
C LYS A 78 -25.92 -10.91 12.30
N VAL A 79 -24.91 -10.74 11.46
CA VAL A 79 -25.04 -10.01 10.19
C VAL A 79 -25.49 -11.00 9.12
N GLU A 80 -26.58 -10.68 8.42
CA GLU A 80 -27.09 -11.50 7.32
C GLU A 80 -26.33 -11.18 6.03
N VAL A 81 -25.76 -12.21 5.40
CA VAL A 81 -25.02 -12.16 4.13
C VAL A 81 -25.55 -13.28 3.24
N GLU A 82 -26.14 -12.93 2.10
CA GLU A 82 -26.72 -13.87 1.13
C GLU A 82 -27.67 -14.93 1.74
N GLY A 83 -28.38 -14.57 2.82
CA GLY A 83 -29.30 -15.47 3.53
C GLY A 83 -28.63 -16.39 4.57
N GLU A 84 -27.33 -16.25 4.81
CA GLU A 84 -26.61 -16.85 5.94
C GLU A 84 -26.34 -15.81 7.02
N PHE A 85 -26.28 -16.22 8.28
CA PHE A 85 -25.93 -15.34 9.40
C PHE A 85 -24.47 -15.56 9.81
N VAL A 86 -23.72 -14.47 9.92
CA VAL A 86 -22.32 -14.43 10.34
C VAL A 86 -22.24 -13.80 11.73
N ASP A 87 -21.63 -14.51 12.68
CA ASP A 87 -21.34 -13.97 14.00
C ASP A 87 -20.27 -12.87 13.87
N SER A 88 -20.62 -11.67 14.31
CA SER A 88 -19.85 -10.46 14.04
C SER A 88 -19.80 -9.50 15.23
N GLN A 89 -18.78 -8.65 15.26
CA GLN A 89 -18.81 -7.39 16.02
C GLN A 89 -19.01 -6.25 15.03
N VAL A 90 -19.88 -5.30 15.36
CA VAL A 90 -20.27 -4.22 14.46
C VAL A 90 -20.04 -2.87 15.13
N LEU A 91 -19.26 -2.03 14.45
CA LEU A 91 -19.16 -0.60 14.74
C LEU A 91 -20.10 0.14 13.79
N GLN A 92 -21.11 0.81 14.34
CA GLN A 92 -21.96 1.75 13.61
C GLN A 92 -21.63 3.17 14.07
N LEU A 93 -21.30 4.03 13.12
CA LEU A 93 -21.00 5.44 13.31
C LEU A 93 -22.17 6.26 12.75
N ASP A 94 -23.04 6.77 13.61
CA ASP A 94 -24.12 7.65 13.19
C ASP A 94 -23.68 9.12 13.20
N PHE A 95 -24.03 9.85 12.14
CA PHE A 95 -23.55 11.20 11.95
C PHE A 95 -24.36 12.17 12.81
N PRO A 96 -23.73 12.95 13.70
CA PRO A 96 -24.42 13.96 14.47
C PRO A 96 -25.04 14.99 13.53
N ASN A 97 -26.27 15.40 13.85
CA ASN A 97 -27.06 16.39 13.11
C ASN A 97 -27.46 15.98 11.67
N ASN A 98 -27.19 14.75 11.25
CA ASN A 98 -27.59 14.23 9.94
C ASN A 98 -28.37 12.93 10.11
N GLU A 99 -29.63 13.04 10.54
CA GLU A 99 -30.46 11.86 10.85
C GLU A 99 -30.59 10.92 9.65
N GLY A 100 -30.44 9.63 9.90
CA GLY A 100 -30.46 8.59 8.86
C GLY A 100 -29.13 8.38 8.14
N TRP A 101 -28.06 9.10 8.52
CA TRP A 101 -26.71 8.81 8.07
C TRP A 101 -25.95 7.91 9.03
N ASN A 102 -25.35 6.85 8.49
CA ASN A 102 -24.38 6.04 9.22
C ASN A 102 -23.38 5.33 8.32
N VAL A 103 -22.25 4.97 8.93
CA VAL A 103 -21.27 4.01 8.40
C VAL A 103 -21.25 2.82 9.33
N ARG A 104 -21.35 1.59 8.80
CA ARG A 104 -21.19 0.36 9.59
C ARG A 104 -19.98 -0.42 9.09
N LEU A 105 -19.14 -0.83 10.04
CA LEU A 105 -17.97 -1.69 9.84
C LEU A 105 -18.24 -3.00 10.61
N ALA A 106 -18.28 -4.12 9.91
CA ALA A 106 -18.53 -5.44 10.50
C ALA A 106 -17.28 -6.30 10.48
N PHE A 107 -16.91 -6.81 11.65
CA PHE A 107 -15.75 -7.66 11.88
C PHE A 107 -16.20 -9.09 12.18
N THR A 108 -15.47 -10.09 11.70
CA THR A 108 -15.80 -11.50 11.96
C THR A 108 -14.55 -12.37 12.10
N GLU A 109 -14.70 -13.43 12.90
CA GLU A 109 -13.76 -14.57 13.03
C GLU A 109 -14.22 -15.79 12.20
N GLU A 110 -15.25 -15.63 11.35
CA GLU A 110 -15.86 -16.74 10.61
C GLU A 110 -14.88 -17.39 9.64
N ALA A 111 -14.60 -18.68 9.85
CA ALA A 111 -13.61 -19.44 9.08
C ALA A 111 -13.98 -19.60 7.60
N LYS A 112 -15.26 -19.42 7.24
CA LYS A 112 -15.73 -19.52 5.84
C LYS A 112 -15.18 -18.42 4.94
N LEU A 113 -14.75 -17.28 5.50
CA LEU A 113 -14.17 -16.18 4.72
C LEU A 113 -12.71 -16.41 4.34
N ASP A 114 -12.16 -17.60 4.64
CA ASP A 114 -10.76 -17.98 4.37
C ASP A 114 -9.77 -16.89 4.78
N ILE A 115 -9.85 -16.48 6.05
CA ILE A 115 -8.94 -15.50 6.63
C ILE A 115 -7.56 -16.17 6.80
N ILE A 116 -6.79 -16.26 5.70
CA ILE A 116 -5.58 -17.09 5.62
C ILE A 116 -4.49 -16.66 6.61
N ARG A 117 -4.45 -15.37 6.98
CA ARG A 117 -3.32 -14.74 7.67
C ARG A 117 -3.69 -14.07 9.01
N GLY A 118 -4.95 -14.12 9.42
CA GLY A 118 -5.46 -13.47 10.63
C GLY A 118 -6.46 -14.35 11.39
N ASP A 119 -6.83 -13.90 12.58
CA ASP A 119 -7.88 -14.54 13.38
C ASP A 119 -9.25 -13.88 13.12
N TYR A 120 -9.26 -12.59 12.78
CA TYR A 120 -10.46 -11.86 12.37
C TYR A 120 -10.16 -10.88 11.23
N ALA A 121 -11.20 -10.46 10.52
CA ALA A 121 -11.12 -9.48 9.44
C ALA A 121 -12.31 -8.51 9.45
N LEU A 122 -12.09 -7.31 8.92
CA LEU A 122 -13.18 -6.44 8.47
C LEU A 122 -13.74 -7.05 7.17
N PHE A 123 -14.96 -7.56 7.20
CA PHE A 123 -15.51 -8.31 6.06
C PHE A 123 -16.62 -7.56 5.31
N GLN A 124 -17.27 -6.60 5.97
CA GLN A 124 -18.34 -5.82 5.36
C GLN A 124 -18.28 -4.36 5.80
N VAL A 125 -18.44 -3.47 4.83
CA VAL A 125 -18.75 -2.06 5.04
C VAL A 125 -20.10 -1.75 4.42
N SER A 126 -20.93 -1.00 5.14
CA SER A 126 -22.16 -0.44 4.61
C SER A 126 -22.30 1.03 4.97
N VAL A 127 -22.87 1.82 4.07
CA VAL A 127 -23.16 3.23 4.27
C VAL A 127 -24.64 3.45 4.08
N THR A 128 -25.31 4.02 5.07
CA THR A 128 -26.69 4.50 4.93
C THR A 128 -26.66 6.00 4.74
N ALA A 129 -27.27 6.50 3.66
CA ALA A 129 -27.26 7.89 3.29
C ALA A 129 -28.70 8.41 3.17
N ASN A 130 -29.05 9.40 3.98
CA ASN A 130 -30.29 10.17 3.84
C ASN A 130 -29.98 11.47 3.07
N TYR A 131 -30.20 11.47 1.77
CA TYR A 131 -29.80 12.60 0.91
C TYR A 131 -30.44 13.93 1.34
N SER A 132 -31.66 13.88 1.87
CA SER A 132 -32.39 15.07 2.34
C SER A 132 -31.80 15.70 3.61
N ALA A 133 -30.99 14.98 4.37
CA ALA A 133 -30.28 15.54 5.52
C ALA A 133 -29.08 16.41 5.12
N MET A 134 -28.57 16.26 3.88
CA MET A 134 -27.41 16.99 3.36
C MET A 134 -27.69 17.60 1.97
N PRO A 135 -28.64 18.55 1.84
CA PRO A 135 -29.08 19.07 0.56
C PRO A 135 -27.97 19.77 -0.25
N ASP A 136 -26.95 20.31 0.42
CA ASP A 136 -25.81 20.96 -0.23
C ASP A 136 -24.92 19.96 -1.01
N PHE A 137 -24.86 18.70 -0.56
CA PHE A 137 -24.08 17.62 -1.17
C PHE A 137 -24.90 16.87 -2.25
N PHE A 138 -26.21 16.79 -2.05
CA PHE A 138 -27.14 15.99 -2.86
C PHE A 138 -28.17 16.87 -3.57
N GLN A 139 -27.69 17.69 -4.50
CA GLN A 139 -28.54 18.58 -5.29
C GLN A 139 -29.50 17.78 -6.18
N ASP A 140 -30.77 18.19 -6.19
CA ASP A 140 -31.83 17.55 -6.96
C ASP A 140 -32.02 16.05 -6.62
N ALA A 141 -31.66 15.63 -5.40
CA ALA A 141 -31.99 14.31 -4.90
C ALA A 141 -33.46 14.24 -4.46
N ARG A 142 -34.10 13.10 -4.73
CA ARG A 142 -35.52 12.88 -4.39
C ARG A 142 -35.74 13.03 -2.88
N GLU A 143 -36.69 13.87 -2.48
CA GLU A 143 -36.99 14.15 -1.08
C GLU A 143 -37.36 12.88 -0.29
N GLY A 144 -36.78 12.72 0.90
CA GLY A 144 -36.98 11.57 1.79
C GLY A 144 -36.33 10.28 1.31
N HIS A 145 -35.53 10.30 0.24
CA HIS A 145 -34.85 9.11 -0.24
C HIS A 145 -33.66 8.75 0.65
N ILE A 146 -33.71 7.55 1.23
CA ILE A 146 -32.63 6.93 1.97
C ILE A 146 -32.11 5.75 1.14
N HIS A 147 -30.80 5.74 0.92
CA HIS A 147 -30.12 4.67 0.20
C HIS A 147 -29.09 3.99 1.10
N THR A 148 -29.00 2.67 1.02
CA THR A 148 -27.95 1.92 1.72
C THR A 148 -27.04 1.24 0.71
N TYR A 149 -25.77 1.65 0.71
CA TYR A 149 -24.71 1.02 -0.06
C TYR A 149 -24.17 -0.16 0.74
N HIS A 150 -24.18 -1.34 0.14
CA HIS A 150 -23.66 -2.56 0.75
C HIS A 150 -22.51 -3.10 -0.08
N SER A 151 -21.40 -3.42 0.59
CA SER A 151 -20.36 -4.22 -0.04
C SER A 151 -20.89 -5.64 -0.27
N PRO A 152 -20.87 -6.16 -1.52
CA PRO A 152 -21.24 -7.55 -1.78
C PRO A 152 -20.19 -8.46 -1.14
N VAL A 153 -20.65 -9.37 -0.28
CA VAL A 153 -19.80 -10.39 0.34
C VAL A 153 -20.19 -11.74 -0.25
N ASP A 154 -19.29 -12.34 -1.00
CA ASP A 154 -19.43 -13.70 -1.53
C ASP A 154 -18.48 -14.62 -0.78
N PHE A 155 -18.99 -15.59 -0.02
CA PHE A 155 -18.14 -16.53 0.72
C PHE A 155 -17.29 -17.43 -0.18
N LYS A 156 -17.64 -17.57 -1.46
CA LYS A 156 -16.84 -18.35 -2.42
C LYS A 156 -15.70 -17.52 -3.03
N ASN A 157 -15.89 -16.21 -3.10
CA ASN A 157 -14.93 -15.24 -3.59
C ASN A 157 -14.89 -14.09 -2.58
N PRO A 158 -14.23 -14.29 -1.41
CA PRO A 158 -14.25 -13.31 -0.33
C PRO A 158 -13.82 -11.93 -0.84
N PRO A 159 -14.43 -10.86 -0.32
CA PRO A 159 -14.14 -9.51 -0.80
C PRO A 159 -12.67 -9.15 -0.53
N GLN A 160 -12.05 -8.35 -1.40
CA GLN A 160 -10.67 -7.88 -1.22
C GLN A 160 -10.43 -7.23 0.16
N LEU A 161 -11.49 -6.67 0.75
CA LEU A 161 -11.47 -6.12 2.10
C LEU A 161 -11.01 -7.13 3.16
N SER A 162 -11.49 -8.39 3.11
CA SER A 162 -11.08 -9.42 4.07
C SER A 162 -9.66 -9.95 3.82
N ASP A 163 -9.17 -9.82 2.59
CA ASP A 163 -7.80 -10.19 2.21
C ASP A 163 -6.77 -9.13 2.64
N ASN A 164 -7.19 -7.86 2.71
CA ASN A 164 -6.29 -6.74 3.01
C ASN A 164 -6.35 -6.33 4.50
N GLU A 165 -7.53 -6.41 5.12
CA GLU A 165 -7.80 -5.89 6.46
C GLU A 165 -8.09 -7.01 7.48
N TYR A 166 -7.09 -7.87 7.67
CA TYR A 166 -7.11 -8.93 8.69
C TYR A 166 -6.05 -8.67 9.77
N THR A 167 -6.29 -9.19 10.98
CA THR A 167 -5.23 -9.26 12.00
C THR A 167 -5.51 -10.38 13.01
N ARG A 168 -4.62 -10.54 13.98
CA ARG A 168 -4.73 -11.56 15.04
C ARG A 168 -5.45 -11.00 16.26
N VAL A 169 -6.12 -11.86 17.02
CA VAL A 169 -6.70 -11.47 18.31
C VAL A 169 -5.58 -11.00 19.23
N GLY A 170 -5.79 -9.85 19.88
CA GLY A 170 -4.78 -9.19 20.71
C GLY A 170 -3.75 -8.35 19.93
N TYR A 171 -3.92 -8.20 18.62
CA TYR A 171 -3.20 -7.25 17.78
C TYR A 171 -4.16 -6.18 17.24
N CYS A 172 -3.63 -4.98 16.99
CA CYS A 172 -4.35 -3.93 16.29
C CYS A 172 -3.77 -3.78 14.88
N LEU A 173 -4.64 -3.66 13.89
CA LEU A 173 -4.25 -3.35 12.53
C LEU A 173 -3.90 -1.86 12.43
N TYR A 174 -2.75 -1.52 11.86
CA TYR A 174 -2.22 -0.17 11.77
C TYR A 174 -1.78 0.17 10.34
N CYS A 175 -2.51 1.04 9.66
CA CYS A 175 -2.22 1.53 8.30
C CYS A 175 -1.95 3.03 8.33
N PRO A 176 -0.68 3.48 8.28
CA PRO A 176 -0.37 4.89 8.07
C PRO A 176 -0.79 5.40 6.69
N ASP A 177 -0.64 4.60 5.63
CA ASP A 177 -1.05 5.04 4.29
C ASP A 177 -2.57 4.85 4.11
N PRO A 178 -3.26 5.75 3.37
CA PRO A 178 -4.70 5.64 3.12
C PRO A 178 -5.08 4.35 2.39
N GLN A 179 -6.05 3.63 2.94
CA GLN A 179 -6.65 2.43 2.36
C GLN A 179 -7.99 2.80 1.71
N GLU A 180 -8.20 2.46 0.45
CA GLU A 180 -9.46 2.71 -0.26
C GLU A 180 -10.15 1.38 -0.58
N PHE A 181 -11.44 1.29 -0.22
CA PHE A 181 -12.27 0.13 -0.46
C PHE A 181 -13.50 0.50 -1.27
N ILE A 182 -13.75 -0.30 -2.31
CA ILE A 182 -14.93 -0.17 -3.14
C ILE A 182 -16.09 -0.90 -2.43
N ILE A 183 -17.16 -0.17 -2.12
CA ILE A 183 -18.40 -0.73 -1.58
C ILE A 183 -19.28 -1.20 -2.75
N ASN A 184 -19.47 -0.35 -3.75
CA ASN A 184 -20.13 -0.72 -4.99
C ASN A 184 -19.45 -0.04 -6.18
N ALA A 185 -18.91 -0.84 -7.10
CA ALA A 185 -18.37 -0.33 -8.37
C ALA A 185 -19.33 -0.50 -9.55
N ASN A 186 -20.38 -1.33 -9.42
CA ASN A 186 -21.24 -1.65 -10.54
C ASN A 186 -22.47 -0.72 -10.56
N PRO A 187 -22.56 0.23 -11.52
CA PRO A 187 -23.70 1.13 -11.62
C PRO A 187 -25.02 0.41 -11.93
N HIS A 188 -24.97 -0.83 -12.45
CA HIS A 188 -26.18 -1.65 -12.64
C HIS A 188 -26.78 -2.18 -11.34
N ASN A 189 -25.97 -2.26 -10.28
CA ASN A 189 -26.41 -2.72 -8.96
C ASN A 189 -26.88 -1.56 -8.07
N GLY A 190 -26.81 -0.33 -8.58
CA GLY A 190 -27.13 0.89 -7.84
C GLY A 190 -26.01 1.93 -7.98
N PRO A 191 -26.17 3.08 -7.30
CA PRO A 191 -25.12 4.10 -7.27
C PRO A 191 -23.81 3.53 -6.69
N THR A 192 -22.70 4.00 -7.24
CA THR A 192 -21.34 3.66 -6.82
C THR A 192 -21.01 4.24 -5.44
N ALA A 193 -20.16 3.53 -4.70
CA ALA A 193 -19.65 3.98 -3.42
C ALA A 193 -18.27 3.42 -3.14
N SER A 194 -17.38 4.25 -2.58
CA SER A 194 -16.13 3.83 -1.95
C SER A 194 -15.93 4.53 -0.60
N ILE A 195 -15.14 3.90 0.24
CA ILE A 195 -14.71 4.40 1.54
C ILE A 195 -13.19 4.46 1.56
N ARG A 196 -12.65 5.56 2.07
CA ARG A 196 -11.21 5.75 2.26
C ARG A 196 -10.91 5.91 3.74
N LEU A 197 -10.09 5.02 4.29
CA LEU A 197 -9.63 5.02 5.67
C LEU A 197 -8.18 5.53 5.70
N SER A 198 -7.92 6.62 6.42
CA SER A 198 -6.56 7.17 6.59
C SER A 198 -6.16 7.16 8.06
N ASN A 199 -4.86 7.00 8.35
CA ASN A 199 -4.33 6.85 9.71
C ASN A 199 -5.07 5.77 10.51
N LEU A 200 -5.31 4.62 9.88
CA LEU A 200 -6.13 3.57 10.45
C LEU A 200 -5.38 2.88 11.58
N GLN A 201 -5.98 2.85 12.76
CA GLN A 201 -5.62 1.94 13.84
C GLN A 201 -6.89 1.30 14.38
N MET A 202 -7.11 0.03 14.09
CA MET A 202 -8.33 -0.67 14.51
C MET A 202 -8.06 -2.00 15.19
N GLN A 203 -8.93 -2.35 16.13
CA GLN A 203 -8.95 -3.65 16.76
C GLN A 203 -10.38 -4.05 17.10
N ALA A 204 -10.74 -5.29 16.75
CA ALA A 204 -11.95 -5.95 17.21
C ALA A 204 -11.60 -7.15 18.11
N TYR A 205 -12.61 -7.79 18.69
CA TYR A 205 -12.46 -8.94 19.59
C TYR A 205 -11.49 -8.65 20.74
N MET A 206 -11.53 -7.41 21.26
CA MET A 206 -10.62 -6.95 22.30
C MET A 206 -10.88 -7.67 23.63
N THR A 207 -9.79 -8.01 24.32
CA THR A 207 -9.79 -8.61 25.67
C THR A 207 -9.02 -7.74 26.68
N SER A 208 -8.67 -6.51 26.29
CA SER A 208 -7.82 -5.55 27.02
C SER A 208 -8.38 -4.15 26.79
N GLU A 209 -8.19 -3.24 27.74
CA GLU A 209 -8.67 -1.86 27.63
C GLU A 209 -7.90 -1.04 26.57
N ASP A 210 -6.64 -1.41 26.34
CA ASP A 210 -5.73 -0.76 25.39
C ASP A 210 -5.56 -1.60 24.12
N PHE A 211 -5.18 -0.91 23.04
CA PHE A 211 -4.75 -1.55 21.81
C PHE A 211 -3.64 -2.58 22.05
N GLY A 212 -3.76 -3.69 21.35
CA GLY A 212 -2.76 -4.73 21.24
C GLY A 212 -1.53 -4.30 20.46
N LYS A 213 -0.66 -5.25 20.16
CA LYS A 213 0.52 -5.00 19.33
C LYS A 213 0.11 -4.61 17.92
N LYS A 214 0.82 -3.64 17.32
CA LYS A 214 0.55 -3.20 15.95
C LYS A 214 0.93 -4.30 14.94
N ASP A 215 0.01 -4.64 14.06
CA ASP A 215 0.23 -5.38 12.82
C ASP A 215 0.07 -4.40 11.66
N ILE A 216 1.06 -4.32 10.78
CA ILE A 216 1.08 -3.31 9.70
C ILE A 216 0.35 -3.89 8.49
N CYS A 217 -0.48 -3.07 7.85
CA CYS A 217 -1.33 -3.47 6.73
C CYS A 217 -0.51 -3.90 5.51
N SER A 218 -1.05 -4.79 4.68
CA SER A 218 -0.30 -5.40 3.56
C SER A 218 0.25 -4.37 2.57
N ASP A 219 -0.47 -3.27 2.35
CA ASP A 219 -0.05 -2.20 1.43
C ASP A 219 1.10 -1.35 2.01
N ASP A 220 1.13 -1.24 3.34
CA ASP A 220 2.16 -0.56 4.12
C ASP A 220 3.34 -1.46 4.48
N GLN A 221 3.15 -2.78 4.39
CA GLN A 221 4.22 -3.74 4.19
C GLN A 221 4.75 -3.55 2.77
N LYS A 222 5.35 -2.38 2.51
CA LYS A 222 6.47 -2.33 1.59
C LYS A 222 7.44 -3.34 2.16
N ASP A 223 7.46 -4.52 1.56
CA ASP A 223 8.67 -5.31 1.43
C ASP A 223 9.71 -4.30 1.00
N LEU A 224 10.41 -3.72 1.97
CA LEU A 224 11.67 -3.03 1.77
C LEU A 224 12.54 -4.15 1.26
N ASP A 225 12.43 -4.34 -0.05
CA ASP A 225 12.78 -5.48 -0.85
C ASP A 225 14.01 -6.11 -0.21
N MET A 226 13.75 -7.02 0.75
CA MET A 226 14.78 -7.38 1.73
C MET A 226 15.89 -8.10 0.98
N VAL A 227 15.49 -8.71 -0.15
CA VAL A 227 16.32 -9.32 -1.17
C VAL A 227 17.31 -8.32 -1.78
N PRO A 228 16.94 -7.20 -2.47
CA PRO A 228 17.91 -6.19 -2.91
C PRO A 228 18.83 -5.64 -1.81
N VAL A 229 18.32 -5.38 -0.61
CA VAL A 229 19.14 -4.84 0.49
C VAL A 229 20.16 -5.87 0.97
N VAL A 230 19.73 -7.11 1.21
CA VAL A 230 20.61 -8.21 1.63
C VAL A 230 21.59 -8.58 0.52
N ALA A 231 21.15 -8.63 -0.74
CA ALA A 231 22.01 -8.89 -1.88
C ALA A 231 23.10 -7.82 -2.04
N SER A 232 22.75 -6.54 -1.85
CA SER A 232 23.69 -5.42 -1.87
C SER A 232 24.72 -5.54 -0.74
N CYS A 233 24.28 -5.85 0.49
CA CYS A 233 25.20 -6.07 1.62
C CYS A 233 26.16 -7.24 1.38
N VAL A 234 25.69 -8.37 0.84
CA VAL A 234 26.53 -9.54 0.55
C VAL A 234 27.56 -9.22 -0.54
N LEU A 235 27.16 -8.53 -1.61
CA LEU A 235 28.08 -8.11 -2.67
C LEU A 235 29.17 -7.18 -2.16
N LEU A 236 28.83 -6.24 -1.28
CA LEU A 236 29.80 -5.30 -0.70
C LEU A 236 30.83 -6.02 0.17
N VAL A 237 30.39 -6.98 1.01
CA VAL A 237 31.29 -7.80 1.83
C VAL A 237 32.22 -8.65 0.97
N LEU A 238 31.70 -9.30 -0.08
CA LEU A 238 32.52 -10.10 -1.00
C LEU A 238 33.55 -9.25 -1.76
N THR A 239 33.17 -8.04 -2.17
CA THR A 239 34.07 -7.11 -2.86
C THR A 239 35.20 -6.64 -1.94
N LEU A 240 34.90 -6.31 -0.68
CA LEU A 240 35.92 -5.93 0.29
C LEU A 240 36.85 -7.10 0.63
N PHE A 241 36.31 -8.31 0.77
CA PHE A 241 37.10 -9.51 1.03
C PHE A 241 38.06 -9.81 -0.13
N THR A 242 37.59 -9.75 -1.37
CA THR A 242 38.43 -9.97 -2.57
C THR A 242 39.51 -8.90 -2.70
N LEU A 243 39.20 -7.62 -2.43
CA LEU A 243 40.19 -6.55 -2.39
C LEU A 243 41.26 -6.79 -1.32
N ALA A 244 40.85 -7.18 -0.11
CA ALA A 244 41.79 -7.48 0.98
C ALA A 244 42.69 -8.68 0.64
N ALA A 245 42.11 -9.76 0.12
CA ALA A 245 42.84 -10.94 -0.33
C ALA A 245 43.83 -10.59 -1.45
N TYR A 246 43.40 -9.79 -2.43
CA TYR A 246 44.26 -9.29 -3.50
C TYR A 246 45.39 -8.41 -2.97
N PHE A 247 45.12 -7.53 -2.01
CA PHE A 247 46.13 -6.66 -1.42
C PHE A 247 47.17 -7.47 -0.64
N VAL A 248 46.74 -8.48 0.13
CA VAL A 248 47.65 -9.40 0.83
C VAL A 248 48.49 -10.20 -0.15
N TYR A 249 47.87 -10.76 -1.19
CA TYR A 249 48.56 -11.48 -2.25
C TYR A 249 49.62 -10.59 -2.92
N ARG A 250 49.23 -9.38 -3.32
CA ARG A 250 50.13 -8.40 -3.94
C ARG A 250 51.26 -7.94 -3.01
N SER A 251 50.98 -7.79 -1.71
CA SER A 251 51.99 -7.39 -0.72
C SER A 251 52.98 -8.51 -0.39
N ARG A 252 52.64 -9.77 -0.70
CA ARG A 252 53.53 -10.94 -0.50
C ARG A 252 54.23 -11.39 -1.77
N LEU A 253 53.97 -10.77 -2.92
CA LEU A 253 54.74 -11.03 -4.12
C LEU A 253 56.16 -10.47 -3.93
N PRO A 254 57.21 -11.31 -4.08
CA PRO A 254 58.58 -10.84 -4.12
C PRO A 254 58.75 -9.82 -5.26
N SER A 255 59.53 -8.77 -5.03
CA SER A 255 59.87 -7.73 -6.00
C SER A 255 60.49 -8.27 -7.30
N ASP A 256 60.94 -9.51 -7.30
CA ASP A 256 61.63 -10.17 -8.41
C ASP A 256 60.70 -10.54 -9.59
N ILE A 257 59.36 -10.56 -9.39
CA ILE A 257 58.39 -10.88 -10.46
C ILE A 257 57.79 -9.62 -11.11
N LEU A 258 57.72 -8.49 -10.37
CA LEU A 258 57.25 -7.20 -10.91
C LEU A 258 58.28 -6.53 -11.83
N ASN A 259 59.55 -6.94 -11.75
CA ASN A 259 60.63 -6.40 -12.58
C ASN A 259 60.76 -7.13 -13.94
N ILE A 260 60.09 -8.26 -14.13
CA ILE A 260 60.13 -9.03 -15.39
C ILE A 260 59.17 -8.42 -16.42
N THR A 261 58.03 -7.85 -16.00
CA THR A 261 57.11 -7.15 -16.91
C THR A 261 57.59 -5.77 -17.37
N GLN A 262 58.61 -5.20 -16.72
CA GLN A 262 59.19 -3.91 -17.12
C GLN A 262 60.38 -4.06 -18.09
N GLN A 263 60.98 -5.25 -18.16
CA GLN A 263 62.11 -5.51 -19.06
C GLN A 263 61.69 -5.76 -20.52
N GLU A 264 60.46 -6.23 -20.76
CA GLU A 264 59.99 -6.57 -22.11
C GLU A 264 59.56 -5.35 -22.96
N PHE A 265 59.47 -4.15 -22.37
CA PHE A 265 59.16 -2.91 -23.11
C PHE A 265 60.36 -1.96 -23.27
N ALA A 266 61.58 -2.35 -22.86
CA ALA A 266 62.76 -1.48 -22.88
C ALA A 266 63.77 -1.81 -23.99
N GLU A 267 63.57 -2.87 -24.79
CA GLU A 267 64.46 -3.25 -25.90
C GLU A 267 63.67 -3.36 -27.22
N GLU A 268 63.26 -2.24 -27.78
CA GLU A 268 63.06 -2.13 -29.25
C GLU A 268 63.07 -0.65 -29.68
N GLU A 269 64.15 0.04 -29.31
CA GLU A 269 64.51 1.32 -29.91
C GLU A 269 65.96 1.18 -30.39
N HIS A 270 66.17 0.78 -31.66
CA HIS A 270 67.05 1.51 -32.59
C HIS A 270 67.30 0.80 -33.93
N GLU A 271 67.27 1.63 -34.99
CA GLU A 271 67.88 1.50 -36.32
C GLU A 271 67.12 0.69 -37.41
N HIS A 272 66.85 1.19 -38.62
CA HIS A 272 67.31 2.36 -39.36
C HIS A 272 66.38 2.63 -40.57
N HIS A 273 65.96 3.90 -40.75
CA HIS A 273 66.01 4.69 -42.00
C HIS A 273 65.64 4.06 -43.36
N HIS A 274 64.60 4.56 -44.07
CA HIS A 274 64.65 5.72 -44.99
C HIS A 274 63.50 5.74 -46.03
N HIS A 275 62.81 6.89 -46.06
CA HIS A 275 62.45 7.73 -47.22
C HIS A 275 61.22 7.48 -48.14
N LYS A 276 60.49 8.61 -48.32
CA LYS A 276 59.74 9.16 -49.49
C LYS A 276 58.28 8.72 -49.62
N GLU A 277 57.31 9.52 -50.08
CA GLU A 277 57.11 10.95 -50.41
C GLU A 277 55.59 11.10 -50.71
N HIS A 278 54.98 12.23 -50.32
CA HIS A 278 53.82 12.94 -50.89
C HIS A 278 52.75 12.23 -51.76
N SER A 279 51.47 12.32 -51.38
CA SER A 279 50.49 13.31 -51.94
C SER A 279 49.03 12.88 -51.77
N ALA A 280 48.19 13.91 -51.63
CA ALA A 280 46.74 13.91 -51.44
C ALA A 280 45.92 13.30 -52.60
N MET A 281 44.70 12.82 -52.30
CA MET A 281 43.48 13.33 -52.96
C MET A 281 42.20 12.83 -52.30
N ASN A 282 41.25 13.78 -52.19
CA ASN A 282 39.81 13.59 -51.99
C ASN A 282 39.20 12.62 -53.01
N GLY A 283 38.10 11.97 -52.63
CA GLY A 283 37.24 11.23 -53.57
C GLY A 283 35.92 10.85 -52.92
N ASN A 284 34.93 11.70 -53.18
CA ASN A 284 33.52 11.58 -52.81
C ASN A 284 32.84 10.39 -53.54
N ASP A 285 31.64 10.06 -53.05
CA ASP A 285 30.46 9.59 -53.82
C ASP A 285 30.16 8.08 -53.97
N ASN A 286 29.01 7.75 -53.35
CA ASN A 286 27.79 7.20 -53.96
C ASN A 286 27.50 5.67 -54.03
N HIS A 287 26.37 5.35 -53.38
CA HIS A 287 25.21 4.56 -53.83
C HIS A 287 25.35 3.13 -54.38
N ALA A 288 24.62 2.21 -53.72
CA ALA A 288 23.53 1.34 -54.26
C ALA A 288 23.04 0.47 -53.08
N HIS A 289 21.81 0.53 -52.55
CA HIS A 289 20.48 0.17 -53.10
C HIS A 289 20.39 -1.20 -53.81
N PHE A 290 19.77 -2.16 -53.11
CA PHE A 290 18.95 -3.32 -53.53
C PHE A 290 18.32 -3.84 -52.21
N GLU A 291 17.02 -3.71 -51.87
CA GLU A 291 15.80 -4.32 -52.46
C GLU A 291 16.04 -5.80 -52.86
N GLU A 292 15.26 -6.80 -52.43
CA GLU A 292 13.81 -6.92 -52.35
C GLU A 292 13.42 -8.23 -51.59
N ASN A 293 12.23 -8.21 -50.96
CA ASN A 293 11.25 -9.31 -50.80
C ASN A 293 11.62 -10.61 -50.05
N GLY A 294 10.76 -11.23 -49.23
CA GLY A 294 9.32 -11.07 -48.99
C GLY A 294 8.73 -12.45 -48.62
N HIS A 295 7.48 -12.44 -48.13
CA HIS A 295 6.56 -13.60 -47.92
C HIS A 295 6.79 -14.51 -46.68
N ASN A 296 5.79 -15.06 -45.98
CA ASN A 296 4.35 -14.81 -45.71
C ASN A 296 3.84 -16.00 -44.85
N GLY A 297 2.70 -15.82 -44.15
CA GLY A 297 1.74 -16.88 -43.78
C GLY A 297 1.69 -17.25 -42.29
N HIS A 298 0.64 -16.85 -41.54
CA HIS A 298 -0.67 -17.52 -41.35
C HIS A 298 -0.54 -18.89 -40.65
N ILE A 299 -1.24 -19.17 -39.54
CA ILE A 299 -2.68 -19.00 -39.22
C ILE A 299 -2.87 -18.42 -37.83
#